data_AF-A0A842Q0N2-F1
#
_entry.id   AF-A0A842Q0N2-F1
#
_cell.length_a   1.000
_cell.length_b   1.000
_cell.length_c   1.000
_cell.angle_alpha   90.00
_cell.angle_beta   90.00
_cell.angle_gamma   90.00
#
_symmetry.space_group_name_H-M   'P 1'
#
loop_
_entity.id
_entity.type
_entity.pdbx_description
1 polymer ?
#
loop_
_entity_poly.entity_id
_entity_poly.type
_entity_poly.pdbx_seq_one_letter_code
_entity_poly.pdbx_strand_id
1 'polypeptide(L)'
;MDVQERLDLIKKDPTEEIVTTDELITLLQTVDSPRHYIGLEISGELHIGSLILTGFKINDFVKAKVHTTVFLADWHTYINNKLGGDWNKIKDISNYYSEAFKFFCPSANIIIG
;
A
#
# COMPACT_ATOMS: atom_id res chain seq x y z
N MET A 1 -4.08 7.77 -21.05
CA MET A 1 -2.82 7.39 -20.42
C MET A 1 -2.33 6.12 -21.07
N ASP A 2 -1.21 6.23 -21.76
CA ASP A 2 -0.57 5.11 -22.45
C ASP A 2 0.27 4.26 -21.47
N VAL A 3 0.93 3.22 -21.99
CA VAL A 3 1.78 2.33 -21.17
C VAL A 3 3.00 3.06 -20.62
N GLN A 4 3.56 4.02 -21.36
CA GLN A 4 4.77 4.73 -20.95
C GLN A 4 4.47 5.66 -19.77
N GLU A 5 3.39 6.45 -19.82
CA GLU A 5 2.96 7.31 -18.72
C GLU A 5 2.66 6.51 -17.45
N ARG A 6 2.05 5.31 -17.58
CA ARG A 6 1.83 4.39 -16.44
C ARG A 6 3.15 3.90 -15.86
N LEU A 7 4.08 3.50 -16.73
CA LEU A 7 5.41 3.03 -16.34
C LEU A 7 6.20 4.11 -15.62
N ASP A 8 6.13 5.36 -16.09
CA ASP A 8 6.80 6.50 -15.48
C ASP A 8 6.28 6.80 -14.08
N LEU A 9 4.96 6.74 -13.85
CA LEU A 9 4.35 6.86 -12.52
C LEU A 9 4.83 5.76 -11.57
N ILE A 10 4.93 4.52 -12.07
CA ILE A 10 5.40 3.37 -11.29
C ILE A 10 6.88 3.53 -10.96
N LYS A 11 7.72 3.94 -11.92
CA LYS A 11 9.17 4.14 -11.78
C LYS A 11 9.57 5.35 -10.96
N LYS A 12 8.74 6.38 -10.90
CA LYS A 12 9.01 7.62 -10.17
C LYS A 12 9.47 7.33 -8.74
N ASP A 13 10.30 8.18 -8.17
CA ASP A 13 10.69 8.07 -6.76
C ASP A 13 9.47 7.85 -5.84
N PRO A 14 9.55 6.98 -4.83
CA PRO A 14 10.76 6.31 -4.30
C PRO A 14 10.95 4.87 -4.80
N THR A 15 10.59 4.54 -6.04
CA THR A 15 10.82 3.18 -6.56
C THR A 15 12.30 2.95 -6.83
N GLU A 16 12.94 2.10 -6.03
CA GLU A 16 14.36 1.77 -6.17
C GLU A 16 14.62 0.65 -7.19
N GLU A 17 13.69 -0.31 -7.30
CA GLU A 17 13.87 -1.50 -8.13
C GLU A 17 12.56 -1.95 -8.77
N ILE A 18 12.64 -2.50 -9.99
CA ILE A 18 11.54 -3.18 -10.68
C ILE A 18 12.05 -4.50 -11.23
N VAL A 19 11.42 -5.61 -10.80
CA VAL A 19 11.78 -6.97 -11.19
C VAL A 19 10.61 -7.65 -11.90
N THR A 20 10.65 -7.93 -13.20
CA THR A 20 11.48 -7.26 -14.23
C THR A 20 10.70 -6.14 -14.92
N THR A 21 11.41 -5.19 -15.54
CA THR A 21 10.75 -4.09 -16.27
C THR A 21 9.96 -4.60 -17.48
N ASP A 22 10.44 -5.64 -18.17
CA ASP A 22 9.76 -6.19 -19.35
C ASP A 22 8.44 -6.89 -19.00
N GLU A 23 8.41 -7.62 -17.87
CA GLU A 23 7.19 -8.23 -17.33
C GLU A 23 6.17 -7.16 -16.91
N LEU A 24 6.65 -6.06 -16.30
CA LEU A 24 5.78 -4.94 -15.97
C LEU A 24 5.18 -4.29 -17.23
N ILE A 25 5.98 -4.04 -18.27
CA ILE A 25 5.47 -3.49 -19.53
C ILE A 25 4.41 -4.43 -20.13
N THR A 26 4.70 -5.73 -20.16
CA THR A 26 3.76 -6.75 -20.64
C THR A 26 2.46 -6.74 -19.83
N LEU A 27 2.54 -6.65 -18.50
CA LEU A 27 1.38 -6.54 -17.62
C LEU A 27 0.55 -5.29 -17.94
N LEU A 28 1.20 -4.14 -18.11
CA LEU A 28 0.51 -2.87 -18.40
C LEU A 28 -0.12 -2.84 -19.81
N GLN A 29 0.37 -3.65 -20.74
CA GLN A 29 -0.22 -3.80 -22.08
C GLN A 29 -1.41 -4.78 -22.11
N THR A 30 -1.41 -5.78 -21.23
CA THR A 30 -2.38 -6.89 -21.27
C THR A 30 -3.47 -6.79 -20.22
N VAL A 31 -3.25 -6.03 -19.15
CA VAL A 31 -4.19 -5.88 -18.05
C VAL A 31 -4.53 -4.40 -17.86
N ASP A 32 -5.82 -4.08 -18.07
CA ASP A 32 -6.33 -2.71 -17.97
C ASP A 32 -6.11 -2.11 -16.57
N SER A 33 -6.37 -2.90 -15.52
CA SER A 33 -6.23 -2.52 -14.12
C SER A 33 -5.59 -3.64 -13.29
N PRO A 34 -4.26 -3.76 -13.30
CA PRO A 34 -3.56 -4.76 -12.52
C PRO A 34 -3.73 -4.48 -11.02
N ARG A 35 -3.56 -5.50 -10.19
CA ARG A 35 -3.69 -5.40 -8.74
C ARG A 35 -2.34 -5.19 -8.08
N HIS A 36 -2.29 -4.28 -7.12
CA HIS A 36 -1.17 -4.07 -6.22
C HIS A 36 -1.61 -4.28 -4.77
N TYR A 37 -0.69 -4.76 -3.93
CA TYR A 37 -0.89 -4.94 -2.51
C TYR A 37 0.35 -4.47 -1.75
N ILE A 38 0.13 -3.82 -0.61
CA ILE A 38 1.14 -3.61 0.43
C ILE A 38 0.58 -3.97 1.80
N GLY A 39 1.35 -4.77 2.55
CA GLY A 39 1.03 -5.17 3.92
C GLY A 39 1.80 -4.34 4.94
N LEU A 40 1.13 -3.95 6.02
CA LEU A 40 1.73 -3.21 7.14
C LEU A 40 1.39 -3.91 8.45
N GLU A 41 2.42 -4.34 9.19
CA GLU A 41 2.29 -4.74 10.59
C GLU A 41 2.13 -3.50 11.48
N ILE A 42 1.22 -3.58 12.45
CA ILE A 42 0.88 -2.48 13.34
C ILE A 42 1.66 -2.64 14.65
N SER A 43 2.78 -1.94 14.76
CA SER A 43 3.66 -2.09 15.93
C SER A 43 3.60 -0.93 16.92
N GLY A 44 2.82 0.11 16.65
CA GLY A 44 2.73 1.32 17.48
C GLY A 44 2.12 2.48 16.72
N GLU A 45 2.61 3.69 17.00
CA GLU A 45 2.21 4.89 16.27
C GLU A 45 2.66 4.85 14.81
N LEU A 46 1.85 5.44 13.93
CA LEU A 46 2.10 5.42 12.49
C LEU A 46 3.28 6.30 12.13
N HIS A 47 4.37 5.67 11.70
CA HIS A 47 5.56 6.39 11.27
C HIS A 47 5.30 7.17 9.97
N ILE A 48 5.88 8.38 9.88
CA ILE A 48 5.71 9.27 8.73
C ILE A 48 6.15 8.61 7.41
N GLY A 49 7.21 7.81 7.43
CA GLY A 49 7.66 7.05 6.27
C GLY A 49 6.65 6.00 5.80
N SER A 50 5.95 5.34 6.74
CA SER A 50 4.95 4.32 6.41
C SER A 50 3.67 4.93 5.84
N LEU A 51 3.33 6.17 6.20
CA LEU A 51 2.16 6.85 5.65
C LEU A 51 2.48 7.69 4.43
N ILE A 52 3.40 8.65 4.57
CA ILE A 52 3.61 9.71 3.57
C ILE A 52 4.37 9.16 2.36
N LEU A 53 5.52 8.52 2.59
CA LEU A 53 6.36 8.02 1.50
C LEU A 53 5.63 6.92 0.72
N THR A 54 5.13 5.91 1.45
CA THR A 54 4.32 4.84 0.88
C THR A 54 3.04 5.37 0.23
N GLY A 55 2.37 6.34 0.86
CA GLY A 55 1.13 6.91 0.35
C GLY A 55 1.30 7.68 -0.96
N PHE A 56 2.40 8.41 -1.14
CA PHE A 56 2.71 9.04 -2.43
C PHE A 56 2.85 7.99 -3.53
N LYS A 57 3.53 6.88 -3.25
CA LYS A 57 3.68 5.77 -4.20
C LYS A 57 2.35 5.08 -4.49
N ILE A 58 1.52 4.81 -3.47
CA ILE A 58 0.17 4.27 -3.63
C ILE A 58 -0.67 5.17 -4.55
N ASN A 59 -0.63 6.48 -4.34
CA ASN A 59 -1.36 7.44 -5.17
C ASN A 59 -0.85 7.47 -6.60
N ASP A 60 0.45 7.32 -6.83
CA ASP A 60 1.00 7.20 -8.18
C ASP A 60 0.59 5.87 -8.85
N PHE A 61 0.48 4.77 -8.10
CA PHE A 61 -0.11 3.51 -8.61
C PHE A 61 -1.60 3.66 -8.97
N VAL A 62 -2.39 4.32 -8.13
CA VAL A 62 -3.80 4.63 -8.43
C VAL A 62 -3.91 5.45 -9.71
N LYS A 63 -3.09 6.51 -9.85
CA LYS A 63 -3.04 7.32 -11.08
C LYS A 63 -2.65 6.48 -12.29
N ALA A 64 -1.74 5.52 -12.13
CA ALA A 64 -1.32 4.55 -13.14
C ALA A 64 -2.41 3.48 -13.45
N LYS A 65 -3.63 3.64 -12.93
CA LYS A 65 -4.76 2.71 -13.05
C LYS A 65 -4.46 1.33 -12.47
N VAL A 66 -3.69 1.28 -11.39
CA VAL A 66 -3.46 0.05 -10.61
C VAL A 66 -4.47 0.00 -9.47
N HIS A 67 -5.16 -1.12 -9.32
CA HIS A 67 -6.04 -1.36 -8.18
C HIS A 67 -5.21 -1.69 -6.94
N THR A 68 -4.96 -0.67 -6.12
CA THR A 68 -4.11 -0.76 -4.93
C THR A 68 -4.89 -1.13 -3.69
N THR A 69 -4.39 -2.12 -2.95
CA THR A 69 -4.86 -2.48 -1.60
C THR A 69 -3.77 -2.23 -0.55
N VAL A 70 -4.13 -1.55 0.54
CA VAL A 70 -3.34 -1.49 1.77
C VAL A 70 -3.95 -2.47 2.75
N PHE A 71 -3.15 -3.43 3.20
CA PHE A 71 -3.56 -4.46 4.14
C PHE A 71 -2.92 -4.20 5.50
N LEU A 72 -3.77 -3.87 6.47
CA LEU A 72 -3.39 -3.62 7.85
C LEU A 72 -3.45 -4.94 8.60
N ALA A 73 -2.27 -5.52 8.83
CA ALA A 73 -2.08 -6.92 9.18
C ALA A 73 -2.23 -7.15 10.69
N ASP A 74 -3.46 -7.19 11.19
CA ASP A 74 -3.77 -7.25 12.63
C ASP A 74 -3.48 -8.64 13.23
N TRP A 75 -3.71 -9.71 12.47
CA TRP A 75 -3.31 -11.05 12.86
C TRP A 75 -1.79 -11.19 12.93
N HIS A 76 -1.05 -10.63 11.96
CA HIS A 76 0.41 -10.64 11.98
C HIS A 76 0.95 -9.88 13.20
N THR A 77 0.32 -8.75 13.51
CA THR A 77 0.58 -7.96 14.71
C THR A 77 0.40 -8.79 15.98
N TYR A 78 -0.69 -9.55 16.09
CA TYR A 78 -0.98 -10.39 17.23
C TYR A 78 0.01 -11.57 17.36
N ILE A 79 0.25 -12.33 16.29
CA ILE A 79 1.16 -13.50 16.35
C ILE A 79 2.61 -13.09 16.63
N ASN A 80 3.00 -11.87 16.26
CA ASN A 80 4.31 -11.30 16.57
C ASN A 80 4.38 -10.61 17.93
N ASN A 81 3.36 -10.79 18.78
CA ASN A 81 3.28 -10.28 20.14
C ASN A 81 3.54 -8.77 20.24
N LYS A 82 3.13 -8.02 19.22
CA LYS A 82 3.18 -6.55 19.25
C LYS A 82 2.07 -6.02 20.14
N LEU A 83 2.26 -4.81 20.65
CA LEU A 83 1.27 -4.13 21.49
C LEU A 83 0.87 -4.93 22.75
N GLY A 84 1.74 -5.86 23.17
CA GLY A 84 1.48 -6.78 24.29
C GLY A 84 0.47 -7.88 24.00
N GLY A 85 0.15 -8.16 22.73
CA GLY A 85 -0.86 -9.15 22.34
C GLY A 85 -2.29 -8.72 22.68
N ASP A 86 -2.52 -7.43 22.96
CA ASP A 86 -3.82 -6.89 23.34
C ASP A 86 -4.66 -6.57 22.11
N TRP A 87 -5.64 -7.43 21.81
CA TRP A 87 -6.55 -7.28 20.67
C TRP A 87 -7.31 -5.95 20.65
N ASN A 88 -7.63 -5.36 21.81
CA ASN A 88 -8.33 -4.07 21.83
C ASN A 88 -7.39 -2.97 21.33
N LYS A 89 -6.14 -2.95 21.82
CA LYS A 89 -5.13 -2.00 21.34
C LYS A 89 -4.81 -2.20 19.87
N ILE A 90 -4.67 -3.45 19.43
CA ILE A 90 -4.44 -3.77 18.01
C ILE A 90 -5.56 -3.19 17.17
N LYS A 91 -6.83 -3.46 17.53
CA LYS A 91 -8.00 -2.96 16.81
C LYS A 91 -8.06 -1.42 16.77
N ASP A 92 -7.81 -0.76 17.90
CA ASP A 92 -7.85 0.70 17.98
C ASP A 92 -6.79 1.34 17.07
N ILE A 93 -5.57 0.80 17.09
CA ILE A 93 -4.47 1.31 16.25
C ILE A 93 -4.69 0.92 14.77
N SER A 94 -5.24 -0.25 14.46
CA SER A 94 -5.67 -0.63 13.10
C SER A 94 -6.66 0.37 12.52
N ASN A 95 -7.65 0.78 13.32
CA ASN A 95 -8.65 1.77 12.88
C ASN A 95 -8.00 3.13 12.64
N TYR A 96 -7.13 3.57 13.54
CA TYR A 96 -6.35 4.80 13.36
C TYR A 96 -5.50 4.78 12.07
N TYR A 97 -4.80 3.67 11.79
CA TYR A 97 -4.06 3.48 10.53
C TYR A 97 -5.02 3.54 9.33
N SER A 98 -6.18 2.88 9.43
CA SER A 98 -7.18 2.86 8.37
C SER A 98 -7.68 4.26 8.03
N GLU A 99 -7.98 5.08 9.04
CA GLU A 99 -8.40 6.47 8.85
C GLU A 99 -7.30 7.31 8.19
N ALA A 100 -6.05 7.17 8.65
CA ALA A 100 -4.90 7.88 8.08
C ALA A 100 -4.70 7.53 6.58
N PHE A 101 -4.75 6.24 6.22
CA PHE A 101 -4.64 5.82 4.83
C PHE A 101 -5.84 6.20 3.98
N LYS A 102 -7.07 6.13 4.49
CA LYS A 102 -8.26 6.61 3.76
C LYS A 102 -8.17 8.10 3.47
N PHE A 103 -7.64 8.89 4.40
CA PHE A 103 -7.42 10.31 4.19
C PHE A 103 -6.35 10.58 3.13
N PHE A 104 -5.18 9.94 3.26
CA PHE A 104 -4.03 10.24 2.40
C PHE A 104 -4.09 9.57 1.03
N CYS A 105 -4.74 8.40 0.94
CA CYS A 105 -4.89 7.57 -0.26
C CYS A 105 -6.37 7.23 -0.52
N PRO A 106 -7.23 8.20 -0.83
CA PRO A 106 -8.69 8.03 -0.82
C PRO A 106 -9.24 7.02 -1.83
N SER A 107 -8.49 6.71 -2.89
CA SER A 107 -8.88 5.73 -3.91
C SER A 107 -8.29 4.34 -3.68
N ALA A 108 -7.48 4.16 -2.63
CA ALA A 108 -6.92 2.86 -2.29
C ALA A 108 -7.93 2.05 -1.45
N ASN A 109 -7.98 0.74 -1.69
CA ASN A 109 -8.77 -0.16 -0.87
C ASN A 109 -8.02 -0.46 0.44
N ILE A 110 -8.64 -0.19 1.59
CA ILE A 110 -8.02 -0.42 2.90
C ILE A 110 -8.70 -1.60 3.58
N ILE A 111 -7.95 -2.68 3.80
CA ILE A 111 -8.41 -3.91 4.44
C ILE A 111 -7.69 -4.06 5.77
N ILE A 112 -8.41 -4.50 6.80
CA ILE A 112 -7.85 -4.94 8.09
C ILE A 112 -8.04 -6.46 8.15
N GLY A 113 -6.99 -7.22 8.50
CA GLY A 113 -7.10 -8.66 8.72
C GLY A 113 -5.78 -9.41 8.77
#